data_AF-A0A967GPQ5-F1
#
_entry.id   AF-A0A967GPQ5-F1
#
_cell.length_a   1.000
_cell.length_b   1.000
_cell.length_c   1.000
_cell.angle_alpha   90.00
_cell.angle_beta   90.00
_cell.angle_gamma   90.00
#
_symmetry.space_group_name_H-M   'P 1'
#
loop_
_entity.id
_entity.type
_entity.pdbx_description
1 polymer ?
#
loop_
_entity_poly.entity_id
_entity_poly.type
_entity_poly.pdbx_seq_one_letter_code
_entity_poly.pdbx_strand_id
1 'polypeptide(L)'
;MMAGDLLGGEPALRDGVHHAPKVRRVIQLFMTGGASPMDTFDYKPDLEKLHGQKLGPKEKPEGFTGVPGALMKSPFEFRQHGESGRWVSSV
;
A
#
# COMPACT_ATOMS: atom_id res chain seq x y z
N MET A 1 -45.20 39.93 -22.05
CA MET A 1 -45.53 39.88 -20.60
C MET A 1 -45.61 38.41 -20.25
N MET A 2 -44.51 37.80 -19.80
CA MET A 2 -43.99 37.77 -18.42
C MET A 2 -44.78 36.85 -17.48
N ALA A 3 -44.01 36.14 -16.65
CA ALA A 3 -44.34 35.16 -15.62
C ALA A 3 -44.47 33.71 -16.13
N GLY A 4 -43.59 32.78 -15.80
CA GLY A 4 -42.55 32.78 -14.77
C GLY A 4 -42.38 31.34 -14.30
N ASP A 5 -41.38 30.68 -14.88
CA ASP A 5 -40.89 29.36 -14.47
C ASP A 5 -40.10 29.55 -13.17
N LEU A 6 -40.78 29.57 -12.01
CA LEU A 6 -40.17 29.99 -10.73
C LEU A 6 -40.72 29.24 -9.50
N LEU A 7 -40.94 27.93 -9.60
CA LEU A 7 -40.94 27.09 -8.40
C LEU A 7 -40.06 25.88 -8.67
N GLY A 8 -38.78 26.05 -8.26
CA GLY A 8 -37.76 25.03 -8.32
C GLY A 8 -38.26 23.75 -7.68
N GLY A 9 -38.42 22.72 -8.52
CA GLY A 9 -38.61 21.37 -8.04
C GLY A 9 -37.42 21.02 -7.14
N GLU A 10 -37.73 20.57 -5.93
CA GLU A 10 -36.82 19.85 -5.05
C GLU A 10 -35.85 19.02 -5.88
N PRO A 11 -34.52 19.12 -5.66
CA PRO A 11 -33.59 18.25 -6.36
C PRO A 11 -33.92 16.84 -5.90
N ALA A 12 -34.76 16.17 -6.68
CA ALA A 12 -34.97 14.76 -6.56
C ALA A 12 -33.55 14.17 -6.59
N LEU A 13 -33.14 13.56 -5.47
CA LEU A 13 -32.18 12.47 -5.50
C LEU A 13 -32.83 11.41 -6.40
N ARG A 14 -32.77 11.62 -7.72
CA ARG A 14 -33.39 10.79 -8.73
C ARG A 14 -32.70 9.45 -8.68
N ASP A 15 -33.28 8.53 -7.92
CA ASP A 15 -33.20 7.10 -8.07
C ASP A 15 -31.79 6.47 -8.11
N GLY A 16 -30.82 7.05 -7.39
CA GLY A 16 -29.54 6.38 -7.18
C GLY A 16 -28.33 7.28 -7.04
N VAL A 17 -27.21 6.62 -6.76
CA VAL A 17 -25.88 7.21 -6.73
C VAL A 17 -25.41 7.59 -8.14
N HIS A 18 -24.74 8.72 -8.31
CA HIS A 18 -24.14 9.13 -9.60
C HIS A 18 -23.22 8.06 -10.21
N HIS A 19 -22.62 7.21 -9.37
CA HIS A 19 -21.86 6.05 -9.79
C HIS A 19 -22.32 4.81 -9.03
N ALA A 20 -22.66 3.76 -9.75
CA ALA A 20 -22.97 2.47 -9.14
C ALA A 20 -21.78 1.95 -8.31
N PRO A 21 -22.02 1.38 -7.12
CA PRO A 21 -20.95 0.88 -6.27
C PRO A 21 -20.26 -0.32 -6.93
N LYS A 22 -18.94 -0.22 -7.13
CA LYS A 22 -18.13 -1.33 -7.68
C LYS A 22 -17.74 -2.37 -6.61
N VAL A 23 -17.80 -2.00 -5.33
CA VAL A 23 -17.39 -2.85 -4.20
C VAL A 23 -18.54 -2.96 -3.20
N ARG A 24 -18.66 -4.15 -2.58
CA ARG A 24 -19.71 -4.42 -1.59
C ARG A 24 -19.27 -4.10 -0.16
N ARG A 25 -17.97 -4.14 0.11
CA ARG A 25 -17.38 -3.98 1.45
C ARG A 25 -16.06 -3.23 1.34
N VAL A 26 -15.80 -2.38 2.32
CA VAL A 26 -14.52 -1.70 2.52
C VAL A 26 -14.03 -2.07 3.91
N ILE A 27 -12.79 -2.54 4.02
CA ILE A 27 -12.15 -2.83 5.30
C ILE A 27 -11.07 -1.76 5.48
N GLN A 28 -11.21 -0.93 6.50
CA GLN A 28 -10.23 0.08 6.88
C GLN A 28 -9.61 -0.31 8.21
N LEU A 29 -8.29 -0.40 8.25
CA LEU A 29 -7.53 -0.79 9.44
C LEU A 29 -6.82 0.44 9.99
N PHE A 30 -7.10 0.79 11.25
CA PHE A 30 -6.38 1.82 11.99
C PHE A 30 -5.37 1.15 12.90
N MET A 31 -4.10 1.35 12.59
CA MET A 31 -2.98 0.77 13.34
C MET A 31 -2.14 1.91 13.90
N THR A 32 -2.01 1.99 15.23
CA THR A 32 -1.16 3.00 15.87
C THR A 32 0.28 2.84 15.40
N GLY A 33 0.85 3.88 14.78
CA GLY A 33 2.18 3.83 14.16
C GLY A 33 2.24 3.20 12.77
N GLY A 34 1.15 2.56 12.31
CA GLY A 34 1.05 1.89 11.01
C GLY A 34 1.78 0.55 10.93
N ALA A 35 1.30 -0.34 10.07
CA ALA A 35 2.11 -1.48 9.63
C ALA A 35 3.16 -0.97 8.65
N SER A 36 4.44 -1.26 8.90
CA SER A 36 5.51 -0.96 7.94
C SER A 36 5.28 -1.72 6.65
N PRO A 37 5.09 -1.05 5.49
CA PRO A 37 4.81 -1.75 4.24
C PRO A 37 5.96 -2.66 3.80
N MET A 38 7.20 -2.22 4.04
CA MET A 38 8.41 -2.97 3.71
C MET A 38 8.53 -4.23 4.57
N ASP A 39 8.26 -4.13 5.87
CA ASP A 39 8.38 -5.29 6.75
C ASP A 39 7.21 -6.26 6.60
N THR A 40 6.04 -5.78 6.15
CA THR A 40 4.80 -6.58 6.13
C THR A 40 4.52 -7.23 4.78
N PHE A 41 4.69 -6.51 3.66
CA PHE A 41 4.13 -6.91 2.36
C PHE A 41 5.16 -7.01 1.22
N ASP A 42 6.42 -6.71 1.49
CA ASP A 42 7.46 -6.57 0.48
C ASP A 42 8.44 -7.75 0.53
N TYR A 43 7.95 -8.93 0.15
CA TYR A 43 8.78 -10.13 0.14
C TYR A 43 9.84 -10.06 -0.97
N LYS A 44 11.11 -10.10 -0.55
CA LYS A 44 12.28 -10.09 -1.42
C LYS A 44 13.14 -11.34 -1.19
N PRO A 45 12.85 -12.48 -1.85
CA PRO A 45 13.56 -13.75 -1.63
C PRO A 45 15.07 -13.64 -1.93
N ASP A 46 15.48 -12.76 -2.82
CA ASP A 46 16.90 -12.58 -3.14
C ASP A 46 17.70 -11.97 -1.97
N LEU A 47 17.06 -11.23 -1.06
CA LEU A 47 17.74 -10.74 0.15
C LEU A 47 18.15 -11.88 1.09
N GLU A 48 17.47 -13.02 1.05
CA GLU A 48 17.91 -14.22 1.79
C GLU A 48 19.21 -14.78 1.19
N LYS A 49 19.27 -14.89 -0.14
CA LYS A 49 20.44 -15.42 -0.86
C LYS A 49 21.66 -14.51 -0.73
N LEU A 50 21.42 -13.20 -0.74
CA LEU A 50 22.46 -12.17 -0.72
C LEU A 50 22.77 -11.67 0.69
N HIS A 51 22.19 -12.27 1.73
CA HIS A 51 22.40 -11.83 3.09
C HIS A 51 23.89 -11.80 3.48
N GLY A 52 24.33 -10.70 4.06
CA GLY A 52 25.73 -10.49 4.47
C GLY A 52 26.66 -10.08 3.32
N GLN A 53 26.19 -10.10 2.07
CA GLN A 53 26.99 -9.64 0.94
C GLN A 53 26.95 -8.11 0.83
N LYS A 54 28.09 -7.50 0.52
CA LYS A 54 28.15 -6.06 0.25
C LYS A 54 27.69 -5.81 -1.18
N LEU A 55 26.68 -4.96 -1.36
CA LEU A 55 26.20 -4.56 -2.69
C LEU A 55 26.59 -3.11 -2.95
N GLY A 56 27.42 -2.88 -3.96
CA GLY A 56 27.83 -1.55 -4.40
C GLY A 56 29.31 -1.47 -4.77
N PRO A 57 29.73 -0.37 -5.43
CA PRO A 57 31.14 -0.05 -5.57
C PRO A 57 31.81 0.01 -4.19
N LYS A 58 33.13 -0.22 -4.12
CA LYS A 58 33.90 0.00 -2.88
C LYS A 58 33.79 1.46 -2.39
N GLU A 59 33.37 2.36 -3.27
CA GLU A 59 33.24 3.78 -3.05
C GLU A 59 31.81 4.18 -2.67
N LYS A 60 31.71 5.27 -1.91
CA LYS A 60 30.46 5.79 -1.36
C LYS A 60 29.59 6.40 -2.47
N PRO A 61 28.31 5.97 -2.62
CA PRO A 61 27.40 6.60 -3.57
C PRO A 61 27.11 8.07 -3.19
N GLU A 62 26.92 8.91 -4.21
CA GLU A 62 26.59 10.32 -4.04
C GLU A 62 25.27 10.48 -3.27
N GLY A 63 25.24 11.36 -2.26
CA GLY A 63 24.08 11.58 -1.39
C GLY A 63 23.95 10.64 -0.18
N PHE A 64 24.75 9.58 -0.07
CA PHE A 64 24.77 8.76 1.17
C PHE A 64 25.60 9.43 2.25
N THR A 65 25.39 9.10 3.53
CA THR A 65 26.24 9.58 4.63
C THR A 65 27.52 8.75 4.75
N GLY A 66 27.46 7.46 4.42
CA GLY A 66 28.60 6.54 4.44
C GLY A 66 28.53 5.48 3.34
N VAL A 67 29.49 4.55 3.35
CA VAL A 67 29.46 3.38 2.46
C VAL A 67 28.32 2.46 2.91
N PRO A 68 27.45 1.98 2.01
CA PRO A 68 26.38 1.05 2.34
C PRO A 68 26.90 -0.20 3.06
N GLY A 69 26.13 -0.65 4.06
CA GLY A 69 26.39 -1.89 4.78
C GLY A 69 26.15 -3.14 3.90
N ALA A 70 26.34 -4.30 4.50
CA ALA A 70 25.94 -5.55 3.86
C ALA A 70 24.42 -5.65 3.73
N LEU A 71 23.95 -6.37 2.71
CA LEU A 71 22.55 -6.67 2.52
C LEU A 71 22.00 -7.48 3.71
N MET A 72 20.83 -7.07 4.17
CA MET A 72 20.13 -7.71 5.27
C MET A 72 18.92 -8.46 4.71
N LYS A 73 18.80 -9.74 5.07
CA LYS A 73 17.53 -10.46 4.89
C LYS A 73 16.47 -9.87 5.82
N SER A 74 15.20 -10.10 5.50
CA SER A 74 14.13 -9.80 6.44
C SER A 74 14.39 -10.50 7.78
N PRO A 75 14.21 -9.81 8.92
CA PRO A 75 14.23 -10.47 10.23
C PRO A 75 12.97 -11.32 10.47
N PHE A 76 11.93 -11.13 9.66
CA PHE A 76 10.65 -11.81 9.78
C PHE A 76 10.46 -12.84 8.66
N GLU A 77 9.88 -13.98 9.01
CA GLU A 77 9.52 -15.01 8.03
C GLU A 77 8.30 -14.58 7.22
N PHE A 78 8.33 -14.88 5.93
CA PHE A 78 7.23 -14.61 4.99
C PHE A 78 6.54 -15.91 4.59
N ARG A 79 5.21 -15.86 4.52
CA ARG A 79 4.36 -16.95 4.00
C ARG A 79 3.23 -16.38 3.16
N GLN A 80 2.66 -17.21 2.28
CA GLN A 80 1.48 -16.81 1.51
C GLN A 80 0.22 -17.06 2.34
N HIS A 81 -0.67 -16.07 2.38
CA HIS A 81 -1.91 -16.14 3.17
C HIS A 81 -3.16 -15.84 2.33
N GLY A 82 -4.26 -16.47 2.72
CA GLY A 82 -5.58 -16.30 2.11
C GLY A 82 -5.68 -16.84 0.69
N GLU A 83 -6.83 -16.62 0.06
CA GLU A 83 -7.09 -17.08 -1.31
C GLU A 83 -6.29 -16.31 -2.36
N SER A 84 -5.85 -15.08 -2.04
CA SER A 84 -5.04 -14.26 -2.94
C SER A 84 -3.58 -14.70 -3.01
N GLY A 85 -3.12 -15.56 -2.09
CA GLY A 85 -1.74 -16.02 -2.02
C GLY A 85 -0.73 -14.88 -1.81
N ARG A 86 -1.15 -13.76 -1.19
CA ARG A 86 -0.28 -12.61 -0.94
C ARG A 86 0.82 -13.02 0.05
N TRP A 87 2.06 -12.67 -0.24
CA TRP A 87 3.16 -12.78 0.72
C TRP A 87 2.95 -11.77 1.85
N VAL A 88 2.93 -12.27 3.08
CA VAL A 88 2.84 -11.47 4.30
C VAL A 88 3.85 -12.02 5.30
N SER A 89 4.51 -11.15 6.05
CA SER A 89 5.41 -11.57 7.11
C SER A 89 4.65 -12.01 8.37
N SER A 90 5.40 -12.55 9.34
CA SER A 90 4.89 -13.14 10.58
C SER A 90 4.63 -12.14 11.72
N VAL A 91 4.77 -10.83 11.45
CA VAL A 91 4.58 -9.74 12.43
C VAL A 91 3.12 -9.36 12.66
#